data_AF-A0A7C4H1K4-F1
#
_entry.id   AF-A0A7C4H1K4-F1
#
_cell.length_a   1.000
_cell.length_b   1.000
_cell.length_c   1.000
_cell.angle_alpha   90.00
_cell.angle_beta   90.00
_cell.angle_gamma   90.00
#
_symmetry.space_group_name_H-M   'P 1'
#
loop_
_entity.id
_entity.type
_entity.pdbx_description
1 polymer ?
#
loop_
_entity_poly.entity_id
_entity_poly.type
_entity_poly.pdbx_seq_one_letter_code
_entity_poly.pdbx_strand_id
1 'polypeptide(L)'
;MKQKLPATPSNVLKVFENLSDFAEYLDIVFDGYGIVITRKKGLVKPIEEKLWLTYSIVKSNDEYVVTFRFSGSLDPVSRVRIRGSKKGCEIVSECISDKSICSYIDNMLKKLATNLDKIVEKMNKQTKSIDMQITKFTMSLRYAKVIDGLAEVTLSSLYLKYPLLERRKAKLDDVKNLDEFLDKIYKRYSPLVREVYVHVSDTNWMFILAVDLENMVYTPSFIEDTFRVVGKEAVERFLNKQEDYVTITILTMQS
;
A
#
# COMPACT_ATOMS: atom_id res chain seq x y z
N MET A 1 5.94 -25.18 4.39
CA MET A 1 7.30 -25.66 4.04
C MET A 1 8.34 -24.90 4.87
N LYS A 2 9.49 -25.49 5.22
CA LYS A 2 10.59 -24.79 5.93
C LYS A 2 11.73 -24.44 4.96
N GLN A 3 12.17 -23.19 4.95
CA GLN A 3 13.31 -22.71 4.16
C GLN A 3 14.30 -21.96 5.04
N LYS A 4 15.59 -22.10 4.76
CA LYS A 4 16.67 -21.35 5.42
C LYS A 4 17.29 -20.37 4.43
N LEU A 5 17.48 -19.13 4.87
CA LEU A 5 18.04 -18.03 4.10
C LEU A 5 19.31 -17.51 4.76
N PRO A 6 20.37 -17.18 4.00
CA PRO A 6 21.63 -16.67 4.54
C PRO A 6 21.57 -15.19 4.99
N ALA A 7 20.39 -14.56 5.07
CA ALA A 7 20.24 -13.15 5.45
C ALA A 7 19.59 -12.93 6.82
N THR A 8 19.64 -11.68 7.29
CA THR A 8 18.89 -11.23 8.47
C THR A 8 17.40 -11.13 8.17
N PRO A 9 16.53 -11.34 9.17
CA PRO A 9 15.08 -11.17 9.01
C PRO A 9 14.68 -9.79 8.49
N SER A 10 15.41 -8.74 8.89
CA SER A 10 15.15 -7.37 8.46
C SER A 10 15.30 -7.19 6.95
N ASN A 11 16.29 -7.84 6.34
CA ASN A 11 16.51 -7.75 4.89
C ASN A 11 15.39 -8.46 4.14
N VAL A 12 15.04 -9.67 4.59
CA VAL A 12 13.93 -10.44 4.04
C VAL A 12 12.62 -9.65 4.13
N LEU A 13 12.36 -9.00 5.26
CA LEU A 13 11.17 -8.18 5.46
C LEU A 13 11.08 -7.01 4.49
N LYS A 14 12.17 -6.26 4.31
CA LYS A 14 12.23 -5.13 3.38
C LYS A 14 11.93 -5.55 1.94
N VAL A 15 12.29 -6.78 1.56
CA VAL A 15 11.91 -7.34 0.25
C VAL A 15 10.41 -7.59 0.19
N PHE A 16 9.81 -8.13 1.25
CA PHE A 16 8.35 -8.29 1.32
C PHE A 16 7.60 -6.95 1.31
N GLU A 17 8.14 -5.91 1.93
CA GLU A 17 7.55 -4.56 1.95
C GLU A 17 7.60 -3.88 0.57
N ASN A 18 8.59 -4.22 -0.26
CA ASN A 18 8.85 -3.60 -1.57
C ASN A 18 8.89 -4.62 -2.70
N LEU A 19 7.99 -5.63 -2.69
CA LEU A 19 8.03 -6.71 -3.67
C LEU A 19 7.94 -6.21 -5.13
N SER A 20 7.32 -5.05 -5.37
CA SER A 20 7.28 -4.41 -6.69
C SER A 20 8.67 -4.14 -7.27
N ASP A 21 9.60 -3.70 -6.41
CA ASP A 21 10.95 -3.27 -6.82
C ASP A 21 11.86 -4.47 -7.16
N PHE A 22 11.44 -5.65 -6.71
CA PHE A 22 12.12 -6.92 -6.89
C PHE A 22 11.31 -7.94 -7.70
N ALA A 23 10.21 -7.50 -8.31
CA ALA A 23 9.27 -8.32 -9.07
C ALA A 23 9.98 -9.16 -10.15
N GLU A 24 10.96 -8.56 -10.85
CA GLU A 24 11.78 -9.20 -11.88
C GLU A 24 12.61 -10.38 -11.35
N TYR A 25 13.08 -10.32 -10.10
CA TYR A 25 13.89 -11.39 -9.49
C TYR A 25 13.04 -12.51 -8.90
N LEU A 26 11.74 -12.28 -8.76
CA LEU A 26 10.79 -13.23 -8.21
C LEU A 26 9.87 -13.82 -9.30
N ASP A 27 9.98 -13.34 -10.54
CA ASP A 27 9.05 -13.52 -11.66
C ASP A 27 7.59 -13.37 -11.22
N ILE A 28 7.31 -12.27 -10.53
CA ILE A 28 5.96 -11.93 -10.07
C ILE A 28 5.48 -10.75 -10.88
N VAL A 29 4.23 -10.81 -11.34
CA VAL A 29 3.57 -9.64 -11.93
C VAL A 29 2.92 -8.84 -10.80
N PHE A 30 3.38 -7.60 -10.65
CA PHE A 30 2.78 -6.61 -9.78
C PHE A 30 1.93 -5.66 -10.61
N ASP A 31 0.71 -5.41 -10.15
CA ASP A 31 -0.23 -4.50 -10.78
C ASP A 31 -0.58 -3.33 -9.84
N GLY A 32 0.38 -2.93 -8.99
CA GLY A 32 0.28 -1.77 -8.08
C GLY A 32 -0.31 -2.02 -6.68
N TYR A 33 -1.01 -3.13 -6.43
CA TYR A 33 -1.79 -3.36 -5.18
C TYR A 33 -1.50 -4.66 -4.44
N GLY A 34 -0.72 -5.53 -5.05
CA GLY A 34 -0.59 -6.90 -4.59
C GLY A 34 -0.01 -7.79 -5.67
N ILE A 35 -0.02 -9.07 -5.38
CA ILE A 35 0.49 -10.10 -6.29
C ILE A 35 -0.65 -10.51 -7.21
N VAL A 36 -0.47 -10.37 -8.53
CA VAL A 36 -1.41 -10.90 -9.51
C VAL A 36 -0.96 -12.30 -9.91
N ILE A 37 -1.81 -13.29 -9.63
CA ILE A 37 -1.59 -14.67 -10.04
C ILE A 37 -2.48 -14.95 -11.24
N THR A 38 -1.87 -15.13 -12.41
CA THR A 38 -2.58 -15.57 -13.61
C THR A 38 -2.62 -17.09 -13.66
N ARG A 39 -3.82 -17.66 -13.74
CA ARG A 39 -4.05 -19.10 -13.93
C ARG A 39 -4.74 -19.35 -15.24
N LYS A 40 -4.34 -20.42 -15.92
CA LYS A 40 -5.06 -20.92 -17.09
C LYS A 40 -6.05 -22.00 -16.61
N LYS A 41 -7.35 -21.74 -16.78
CA LYS A 41 -8.43 -22.71 -16.56
C LYS A 41 -9.03 -23.13 -17.89
N GLY A 42 -9.59 -24.34 -17.94
CA GLY A 42 -10.27 -24.87 -19.14
C GLY A 42 -9.38 -25.81 -19.95
N LEU A 43 -9.91 -27.01 -20.23
CA LEU A 43 -9.22 -28.07 -20.98
C LEU A 43 -9.27 -27.84 -22.50
N VAL A 44 -10.28 -27.11 -22.99
CA VAL A 44 -10.57 -26.94 -24.44
C VAL A 44 -10.19 -25.55 -24.94
N LYS A 45 -10.39 -24.51 -24.12
CA LYS A 45 -9.86 -23.15 -24.35
C LYS A 45 -9.26 -22.64 -23.04
N PRO A 46 -7.98 -22.24 -23.03
CA PRO A 46 -7.37 -21.65 -21.85
C PRO A 46 -8.00 -20.28 -21.59
N ILE A 47 -8.73 -20.18 -20.48
CA ILE A 47 -9.24 -18.94 -19.91
C ILE A 47 -8.21 -18.47 -18.89
N GLU A 48 -7.71 -17.26 -19.06
CA GLU A 48 -6.82 -16.64 -18.07
C GLU A 48 -7.65 -16.01 -16.96
N GLU A 49 -7.51 -16.56 -15.75
CA GLU A 49 -8.08 -16.04 -14.53
C GLU A 49 -6.99 -15.29 -13.76
N LYS A 50 -7.21 -13.99 -13.51
CA LYS A 50 -6.31 -13.15 -12.70
C LYS A 50 -6.83 -13.10 -11.27
N LEU A 51 -6.02 -13.58 -10.33
CA LEU A 51 -6.32 -13.56 -8.91
C LEU A 51 -5.44 -12.54 -8.20
N TRP A 52 -6.07 -11.69 -7.40
CA TRP A 52 -5.41 -10.58 -6.72
C TRP A 52 -5.17 -10.93 -5.26
N LEU A 53 -3.90 -10.95 -4.85
CA LEU A 53 -3.53 -11.18 -3.46
C LEU A 53 -2.98 -9.91 -2.82
N THR A 54 -3.55 -9.54 -1.69
CA THR A 54 -2.97 -8.56 -0.77
C THR A 54 -2.17 -9.29 0.30
N TYR A 55 -1.23 -8.59 0.93
CA TYR A 55 -0.49 -9.12 2.06
C TYR A 55 -0.39 -8.10 3.18
N SER A 56 -0.34 -8.60 4.42
CA SER A 56 -0.13 -7.80 5.61
C SER A 56 1.00 -8.38 6.43
N ILE A 57 1.83 -7.53 7.00
CA ILE A 57 2.99 -7.91 7.80
C ILE A 57 2.74 -7.49 9.24
N VAL A 58 2.88 -8.41 10.18
CA VAL A 58 2.80 -8.14 11.62
C VAL A 58 4.08 -8.62 12.28
N LYS A 59 4.70 -7.76 13.08
CA LYS A 59 5.83 -8.14 13.93
C LYS A 59 5.31 -8.62 15.28
N SER A 60 5.77 -9.77 15.73
CA SER A 60 5.53 -10.30 17.08
C SER A 60 6.84 -10.85 17.64
N ASN A 61 7.39 -10.18 18.66
CA ASN A 61 8.69 -10.52 19.25
C ASN A 61 9.81 -10.60 18.18
N ASP A 62 10.53 -11.73 18.14
CA ASP A 62 11.60 -12.04 17.17
C ASP A 62 11.09 -12.66 15.86
N GLU A 63 9.80 -12.57 15.60
CA GLU A 63 9.14 -13.19 14.46
C GLU A 63 8.32 -12.17 13.67
N TYR A 64 8.35 -12.29 12.35
CA TYR A 64 7.46 -11.57 11.45
C TYR A 64 6.47 -12.54 10.83
N VAL A 65 5.19 -12.17 10.81
CA VAL A 65 4.13 -12.94 10.20
C VAL A 65 3.59 -12.18 9.00
N VAL A 66 3.82 -12.73 7.81
CA VAL A 66 3.26 -12.23 6.55
C VAL A 66 2.01 -13.05 6.23
N THR A 67 0.87 -12.40 6.08
CA THR A 67 -0.41 -13.06 5.76
C THR A 67 -0.85 -12.64 4.37
N PHE A 68 -1.10 -13.62 3.49
CA PHE A 68 -1.64 -13.40 2.14
C PHE A 68 -3.14 -13.63 2.13
N ARG A 69 -3.90 -12.75 1.48
CA ARG A 69 -5.36 -12.78 1.37
C ARG A 69 -5.77 -12.46 -0.05
N PHE A 70 -6.91 -12.97 -0.50
CA PHE A 70 -7.54 -12.44 -1.70
C PHE A 70 -7.98 -10.99 -1.46
N SER A 71 -7.86 -10.15 -2.49
CA SER A 71 -8.39 -8.79 -2.44
C SER A 71 -9.89 -8.81 -2.09
N GLY A 72 -10.29 -8.02 -1.09
CA GLY A 72 -11.66 -8.00 -0.57
C GLY A 72 -12.01 -9.13 0.41
N SER A 73 -11.11 -10.07 0.70
CA SER A 73 -11.32 -11.14 1.68
C SER A 73 -10.58 -10.89 2.99
N LEU A 74 -11.23 -11.19 4.11
CA LEU A 74 -10.59 -11.22 5.44
C LEU A 74 -9.89 -12.55 5.71
N ASP A 75 -10.27 -13.60 4.98
CA ASP A 75 -9.75 -14.94 5.20
C ASP A 75 -8.35 -15.11 4.60
N PRO A 76 -7.37 -15.59 5.39
CA PRO A 76 -6.03 -15.81 4.91
C PRO A 76 -5.97 -17.02 3.99
N VAL A 77 -5.26 -16.84 2.86
CA VAL A 77 -4.92 -17.92 1.93
C VAL A 77 -3.67 -18.65 2.39
N SER A 78 -2.68 -17.89 2.86
CA SER A 78 -1.42 -18.42 3.40
C SER A 78 -0.86 -17.51 4.48
N ARG A 79 -0.13 -18.11 5.42
CA ARG A 79 0.68 -17.40 6.42
C ARG A 79 2.14 -17.83 6.29
N VAL A 80 3.04 -16.87 6.35
CA VAL A 80 4.48 -17.07 6.29
C VAL A 80 5.09 -16.47 7.54
N ARG A 81 5.74 -17.30 8.34
CA ARG A 81 6.47 -16.91 9.55
C ARG A 81 7.94 -16.78 9.22
N ILE A 82 8.56 -15.68 9.62
CA ILE A 82 9.95 -15.33 9.33
C ILE A 82 10.64 -15.13 10.68
N ARG A 83 11.62 -15.97 11.01
CA ARG A 83 12.32 -15.95 12.30
C ARG A 83 13.82 -15.80 12.11
N GLY A 84 14.44 -14.95 12.91
CA GLY A 84 15.89 -14.79 12.95
C GLY A 84 16.62 -15.89 13.71
N SER A 85 17.77 -16.31 13.20
CA SER A 85 18.73 -17.14 13.92
C SER A 85 20.16 -16.64 13.71
N LYS A 86 21.08 -17.07 14.56
CA LYS A 86 22.53 -16.78 14.40
C LYS A 86 23.12 -17.33 13.09
N LYS A 87 22.45 -18.26 12.42
CA LYS A 87 22.88 -18.90 11.16
C LYS A 87 22.12 -18.38 9.94
N GLY A 88 21.32 -17.33 10.08
CA GLY A 88 20.45 -16.80 9.02
C GLY A 88 18.97 -16.80 9.41
N CYS A 89 18.10 -16.58 8.45
CA CYS A 89 16.65 -16.49 8.65
C CYS A 89 15.96 -17.82 8.31
N GLU A 90 15.00 -18.26 9.14
CA GLU A 90 14.10 -19.38 8.83
C GLU A 90 12.75 -18.82 8.35
N ILE A 91 12.27 -19.30 7.22
CA ILE A 91 10.92 -19.02 6.70
C ILE A 91 10.09 -20.29 6.79
N VAL A 92 8.93 -20.19 7.43
CA VAL A 92 7.95 -21.27 7.55
C VAL A 92 6.64 -20.84 6.91
N SER A 93 6.26 -21.49 5.81
CA SER A 93 4.96 -21.29 5.16
C SER A 93 3.91 -22.28 5.65
N GLU A 94 2.71 -21.76 5.90
CA GLU A 94 1.49 -22.48 6.23
C GLU A 94 0.44 -22.16 5.16
N CYS A 95 -0.12 -23.20 4.55
CA CYS A 95 -1.20 -23.09 3.58
C CYS A 95 -2.54 -23.26 4.29
N ILE A 96 -3.48 -22.35 4.06
CA ILE A 96 -4.76 -22.33 4.81
C ILE A 96 -5.93 -22.75 3.94
N SER A 97 -6.04 -22.24 2.70
CA SER A 97 -7.20 -22.52 1.85
C SER A 97 -6.83 -23.09 0.48
N ASP A 98 -6.45 -22.24 -0.47
CA ASP A 98 -6.19 -22.64 -1.86
C ASP A 98 -4.77 -23.19 -2.04
N LYS A 99 -4.65 -24.52 -2.11
CA LYS A 99 -3.38 -25.23 -2.34
C LYS A 99 -2.64 -24.76 -3.58
N SER A 100 -3.35 -24.45 -4.65
CA SER A 100 -2.72 -23.95 -5.86
C SER A 100 -2.16 -22.54 -5.64
N ILE A 101 -2.75 -21.70 -4.79
CA ILE A 101 -2.19 -20.37 -4.49
C ILE A 101 -0.97 -20.54 -3.61
N CYS A 102 -1.08 -21.42 -2.61
CA CYS A 102 0.04 -21.76 -1.75
C CYS A 102 1.25 -22.24 -2.55
N SER A 103 1.05 -22.99 -3.65
CA SER A 103 2.18 -23.38 -4.52
C SER A 103 2.84 -22.18 -5.22
N TYR A 104 2.09 -21.14 -5.59
CA TYR A 104 2.67 -19.90 -6.12
C TYR A 104 3.47 -19.17 -5.04
N ILE A 105 2.91 -19.06 -3.83
CA ILE A 105 3.60 -18.42 -2.69
C ILE A 105 4.87 -19.20 -2.34
N ASP A 106 4.79 -20.53 -2.26
CA ASP A 106 5.95 -21.37 -1.99
C ASP A 106 7.03 -21.23 -3.08
N ASN A 107 6.65 -21.11 -4.35
CA ASN A 107 7.58 -20.84 -5.44
C ASN A 107 8.22 -19.45 -5.34
N MET A 108 7.45 -18.42 -5.00
CA MET A 108 7.97 -17.09 -4.68
C MET A 108 9.00 -17.16 -3.55
N LEU A 109 8.70 -17.88 -2.46
CA LEU A 109 9.62 -18.05 -1.34
C LEU A 109 10.92 -18.75 -1.77
N LYS A 110 10.82 -19.80 -2.60
CA LYS A 110 12.00 -20.46 -3.19
C LYS A 110 12.84 -19.49 -4.00
N LYS A 111 12.23 -18.69 -4.87
CA LYS A 111 12.95 -17.70 -5.69
C LYS A 111 13.59 -16.61 -4.85
N LEU A 112 12.88 -16.15 -3.83
CA LEU A 112 13.45 -15.23 -2.84
C LEU A 112 14.69 -15.85 -2.20
N ALA A 113 14.64 -17.14 -1.84
CA ALA A 113 15.80 -17.82 -1.28
C ALA A 113 16.99 -17.90 -2.24
N THR A 114 16.74 -18.13 -3.52
CA THR A 114 17.78 -18.26 -4.54
C THR A 114 18.38 -16.92 -4.96
N ASN A 115 17.58 -15.85 -4.99
CA ASN A 115 18.00 -14.54 -5.49
C ASN A 115 18.31 -13.53 -4.38
N LEU A 116 18.29 -13.95 -3.11
CA LEU A 116 18.37 -13.06 -1.96
C LEU A 116 19.63 -12.20 -1.96
N ASP A 117 20.79 -12.78 -2.28
CA ASP A 117 22.05 -12.05 -2.26
C ASP A 117 22.07 -10.90 -3.28
N LYS A 118 21.54 -11.14 -4.49
CA LYS A 118 21.39 -10.12 -5.53
C LYS A 118 20.41 -9.02 -5.13
N ILE A 119 19.32 -9.42 -4.48
CA ILE A 119 18.29 -8.48 -3.99
C ILE A 119 18.88 -7.59 -2.89
N VAL A 120 19.60 -8.18 -1.92
CA VAL A 120 20.27 -7.44 -0.83
C VAL A 120 21.36 -6.53 -1.38
N GLU A 121 22.12 -6.96 -2.38
CA GLU A 121 23.12 -6.11 -3.05
C GLU A 121 22.47 -4.88 -3.72
N LYS A 122 21.34 -5.07 -4.42
CA LYS A 122 20.56 -3.98 -5.03
C LYS A 122 20.01 -3.03 -3.96
N MET A 123 19.49 -3.55 -2.85
CA MET A 123 19.03 -2.75 -1.72
C MET A 123 20.17 -1.91 -1.11
N ASN A 124 21.35 -2.51 -0.92
CA ASN A 124 22.50 -1.80 -0.37
C ASN A 124 23.02 -0.71 -1.34
N LYS A 125 22.91 -0.95 -2.66
CA LYS A 125 23.21 0.05 -3.69
C LYS A 125 22.18 1.18 -3.75
N GLN A 126 20.89 0.89 -3.53
CA GLN A 126 19.81 1.89 -3.44
C GLN A 126 19.92 2.82 -2.22
N THR A 127 20.76 2.50 -1.22
CA THR A 127 21.08 3.44 -0.13
C THR A 127 21.87 4.67 -0.59
N LYS A 128 22.40 4.70 -1.82
CA LYS A 128 22.81 5.96 -2.46
C LYS A 128 21.58 6.57 -3.12
N SER A 129 21.14 7.71 -2.57
CA SER A 129 20.01 8.54 -3.00
C SER A 129 19.60 8.29 -4.45
N ILE A 130 18.53 7.52 -4.61
CA ILE A 130 17.75 7.61 -5.84
C ILE A 130 17.21 9.05 -5.82
N ASP A 131 17.67 9.89 -6.73
CA ASP A 131 16.93 11.11 -7.10
C ASP A 131 15.58 10.62 -7.62
N MET A 132 14.63 10.49 -6.69
CA MET A 132 13.28 10.15 -7.01
C MET A 132 12.76 11.35 -7.80
N GLN A 133 12.52 11.18 -9.10
CA GLN A 133 11.77 12.17 -9.86
C GLN A 133 10.37 12.20 -9.26
N ILE A 134 10.16 13.13 -8.32
CA ILE A 134 8.88 13.33 -7.64
C ILE A 134 7.92 13.89 -8.69
N THR A 135 6.83 13.16 -8.92
CA THR A 135 5.75 13.65 -9.79
C THR A 135 5.17 14.91 -9.15
N LYS A 136 5.30 16.05 -9.81
CA LYS A 136 4.93 17.33 -9.20
C LYS A 136 3.44 17.60 -9.36
N PHE A 137 2.70 17.42 -8.27
CA PHE A 137 1.29 17.76 -8.19
C PHE A 137 1.09 19.28 -8.08
N THR A 138 0.05 19.79 -8.75
CA THR A 138 -0.32 21.20 -8.66
C THR A 138 -1.55 21.38 -7.78
N MET A 139 -1.43 22.23 -6.76
CA MET A 139 -2.59 22.59 -5.93
C MET A 139 -3.58 23.44 -6.74
N SER A 140 -4.86 23.10 -6.63
CA SER A 140 -5.97 23.81 -7.27
C SER A 140 -7.18 23.89 -6.35
N LEU A 141 -8.09 24.82 -6.63
CA LEU A 141 -9.40 24.90 -5.98
C LEU A 141 -10.52 24.26 -6.81
N ARG A 142 -10.20 23.51 -7.87
CA ARG A 142 -11.16 22.86 -8.76
C ARG A 142 -12.23 22.06 -8.01
N TYR A 143 -11.84 21.33 -6.97
CA TYR A 143 -12.76 20.49 -6.18
C TYR A 143 -13.23 21.16 -4.88
N ALA A 144 -12.99 22.46 -4.68
CA ALA A 144 -13.27 23.13 -3.41
C ALA A 144 -14.74 22.99 -2.99
N LYS A 145 -15.69 23.22 -3.91
CA LYS A 145 -17.13 23.04 -3.66
C LYS A 145 -17.54 21.60 -3.36
N VAL A 146 -16.81 20.62 -3.89
CA VAL A 146 -17.11 19.21 -3.66
C VAL A 146 -16.61 18.82 -2.28
N ILE A 147 -15.37 19.14 -1.95
CA ILE A 147 -14.80 18.86 -0.62
C ILE A 147 -15.55 19.62 0.46
N ASP A 148 -15.80 20.93 0.25
CA ASP A 148 -17.15 21.50 0.32
C ASP A 148 -18.26 20.70 1.04
N GLY A 149 -19.13 20.10 0.23
CA GLY A 149 -20.20 19.25 0.73
C GLY A 149 -19.73 17.98 1.45
N LEU A 150 -18.51 17.46 1.19
CA LEU A 150 -18.05 16.24 1.87
C LEU A 150 -17.77 16.43 3.35
N ALA A 151 -17.31 17.61 3.78
CA ALA A 151 -17.08 17.88 5.20
C ALA A 151 -18.38 17.98 6.02
N GLU A 152 -19.50 18.31 5.37
CA GLU A 152 -20.83 18.32 6.02
C GLU A 152 -21.37 16.90 6.22
N VAL A 153 -20.78 15.93 5.53
CA VAL A 153 -21.20 14.54 5.50
C VAL A 153 -20.29 13.73 6.42
N THR A 154 -20.87 12.96 7.34
CA THR A 154 -20.05 12.11 8.24
C THR A 154 -19.20 11.12 7.42
N LEU A 155 -18.01 10.76 7.92
CA LEU A 155 -17.16 9.72 7.32
C LEU A 155 -17.94 8.42 7.02
N SER A 156 -18.88 8.06 7.88
CA SER A 156 -19.76 6.90 7.71
C SER A 156 -20.62 7.01 6.45
N SER A 157 -21.13 8.20 6.14
CA SER A 157 -21.92 8.48 4.93
C SER A 157 -21.06 8.53 3.67
N LEU A 158 -19.79 8.94 3.77
CA LEU A 158 -18.84 8.89 2.67
C LEU A 158 -18.57 7.44 2.22
N TYR A 159 -18.47 6.50 3.16
CA TYR A 159 -18.24 5.08 2.85
C TYR A 159 -19.41 4.41 2.13
N LEU A 160 -20.63 4.93 2.30
CA LEU A 160 -21.80 4.45 1.57
C LEU A 160 -21.84 4.98 0.14
N LYS A 161 -21.26 6.16 -0.10
CA LYS A 161 -21.33 6.85 -1.38
C LYS A 161 -20.13 6.57 -2.28
N TYR A 162 -18.95 6.34 -1.69
CA TYR A 162 -17.69 6.19 -2.42
C TYR A 162 -17.02 4.86 -2.08
N PRO A 163 -16.66 4.03 -3.08
CA PRO A 163 -15.92 2.80 -2.88
C PRO A 163 -14.61 3.01 -2.12
N LEU A 164 -14.41 2.23 -1.06
CA LEU A 164 -13.19 2.22 -0.26
C LEU A 164 -12.05 1.50 -1.01
N LEU A 165 -10.95 2.21 -1.24
CA LEU A 165 -9.73 1.64 -1.80
C LEU A 165 -8.78 1.14 -0.70
N GLU A 166 -8.58 1.94 0.34
CA GLU A 166 -7.64 1.62 1.43
C GLU A 166 -8.05 2.31 2.73
N ARG A 167 -7.80 1.65 3.86
CA ARG A 167 -7.80 2.26 5.19
C ARG A 167 -6.67 1.70 6.03
N ARG A 168 -5.85 2.57 6.63
CA ARG A 168 -4.73 2.18 7.48
C ARG A 168 -4.39 3.22 8.53
N LYS A 169 -3.71 2.78 9.59
CA LYS A 169 -3.03 3.67 10.55
C LYS A 169 -1.58 3.88 10.08
N ALA A 170 -1.12 5.13 10.07
CA ALA A 170 0.23 5.51 9.63
C ALA A 170 0.79 6.60 10.55
N LYS A 171 2.12 6.79 10.56
CA LYS A 171 2.71 7.93 11.27
C LYS A 171 2.38 9.22 10.52
N LEU A 172 2.11 10.30 11.24
CA LEU A 172 1.80 11.59 10.61
C LEU A 172 2.97 12.08 9.72
N ASP A 173 4.21 11.85 10.15
CA ASP A 173 5.41 12.25 9.41
C ASP A 173 5.51 11.61 8.02
N ASP A 174 4.94 10.41 7.83
CA ASP A 174 4.91 9.73 6.52
C ASP A 174 4.00 10.46 5.50
N VAL A 175 3.17 11.39 5.98
CA VAL A 175 2.12 12.10 5.23
C VAL A 175 2.41 13.60 5.14
N LYS A 176 3.22 14.15 6.06
CA LYS A 176 3.59 15.58 6.09
C LYS A 176 4.36 16.02 4.85
N ASN A 177 5.18 15.14 4.27
CA ASN A 177 5.75 15.42 2.94
C ASN A 177 4.68 15.14 1.87
N LEU A 178 3.85 16.15 1.60
CA LEU A 178 2.72 16.01 0.67
C LEU A 178 3.15 15.61 -0.74
N ASP A 179 4.30 16.07 -1.22
CA ASP A 179 4.78 15.74 -2.56
C ASP A 179 5.12 14.25 -2.66
N GLU A 180 5.88 13.71 -1.69
CA GLU A 180 6.16 12.27 -1.62
C GLU A 180 4.90 11.44 -1.37
N PHE A 181 3.98 11.95 -0.55
CA PHE A 181 2.73 11.28 -0.24
C PHE A 181 1.83 11.17 -1.47
N LEU A 182 1.67 12.26 -2.23
CA LEU A 182 0.90 12.29 -3.47
C LEU A 182 1.57 11.46 -4.57
N ASP A 183 2.90 11.44 -4.67
CA ASP A 183 3.61 10.57 -5.61
C ASP A 183 3.36 9.08 -5.31
N LYS A 184 3.36 8.68 -4.02
CA LYS A 184 2.98 7.33 -3.60
C LYS A 184 1.52 7.01 -3.97
N ILE A 185 0.61 7.96 -3.78
CA ILE A 185 -0.80 7.81 -4.19
C ILE A 185 -0.89 7.67 -5.72
N TYR A 186 -0.20 8.50 -6.49
CA TYR A 186 -0.20 8.45 -7.95
C TYR A 186 0.29 7.11 -8.49
N LYS A 187 1.47 6.67 -8.06
CA LYS A 187 2.07 5.41 -8.51
C LYS A 187 1.18 4.22 -8.19
N ARG A 188 0.46 4.30 -7.07
CA ARG A 188 -0.48 3.26 -6.65
C ARG A 188 -1.80 3.34 -7.43
N TYR A 189 -2.44 4.50 -7.45
CA TYR A 189 -3.85 4.69 -7.82
C TYR A 189 -4.13 5.09 -9.27
N SER A 190 -3.17 5.69 -9.97
CA SER A 190 -3.36 6.12 -11.36
C SER A 190 -3.70 4.99 -12.35
N PRO A 191 -3.24 3.73 -12.18
CA PRO A 191 -3.65 2.65 -13.08
C PRO A 191 -5.09 2.18 -12.88
N LEU A 192 -5.71 2.44 -11.72
CA LEU A 192 -7.06 1.94 -11.41
C LEU A 192 -8.14 2.99 -11.55
N VAL A 193 -7.83 4.22 -11.16
CA VAL A 193 -8.82 5.29 -11.03
C VAL A 193 -8.22 6.62 -11.45
N ARG A 194 -9.07 7.47 -12.00
CA ARG A 194 -8.71 8.83 -12.39
C ARG A 194 -8.60 9.75 -11.17
N GLU A 195 -9.50 9.59 -10.20
CA GLU A 195 -9.69 10.55 -9.11
C GLU A 195 -9.92 9.82 -7.78
N VAL A 196 -9.33 10.35 -6.70
CA VAL A 196 -9.45 9.79 -5.34
C VAL A 196 -9.67 10.87 -4.29
N TYR A 197 -10.44 10.53 -3.25
CA TYR A 197 -10.44 11.27 -1.99
C TYR A 197 -9.48 10.61 -1.02
N VAL A 198 -8.61 11.41 -0.42
CA VAL A 198 -7.71 11.00 0.65
C VAL A 198 -8.09 11.72 1.92
N HIS A 199 -8.52 10.97 2.92
CA HIS A 199 -8.83 11.44 4.25
C HIS A 199 -7.69 11.07 5.19
N VAL A 200 -7.05 12.07 5.77
CA VAL A 200 -6.10 11.93 6.87
C VAL A 200 -6.77 12.50 8.09
N SER A 201 -6.99 11.68 9.12
CA SER A 201 -7.78 12.09 10.27
C SER A 201 -7.21 11.56 11.57
N ASP A 202 -7.44 12.35 12.61
CA ASP A 202 -7.38 11.90 13.99
C ASP A 202 -8.74 12.16 14.67
N THR A 203 -8.80 11.99 15.99
CA THR A 203 -10.01 12.13 16.81
C THR A 203 -10.74 13.47 16.62
N ASN A 204 -10.01 14.58 16.45
CA ASN A 204 -10.57 15.94 16.55
C ASN A 204 -10.45 16.77 15.25
N TRP A 205 -9.80 16.23 14.22
CA TRP A 205 -9.60 16.96 12.97
C TRP A 205 -9.50 16.02 11.78
N MET A 206 -9.72 16.59 10.60
CA MET A 206 -9.66 15.90 9.33
C MET A 206 -9.03 16.77 8.27
N PHE A 207 -8.07 16.21 7.57
CA PHE A 207 -7.47 16.75 6.36
C PHE A 207 -7.90 15.92 5.17
N ILE A 208 -8.50 16.55 4.17
CA ILE A 208 -9.06 15.91 2.98
C ILE A 208 -8.33 16.43 1.75
N LEU A 209 -7.94 15.52 0.86
CA LEU A 209 -7.45 15.83 -0.47
C LEU A 209 -8.39 15.22 -1.51
N ALA A 210 -8.94 16.03 -2.41
CA ALA A 210 -9.43 15.50 -3.69
C ALA A 210 -8.28 15.54 -4.67
N VAL A 211 -7.92 14.39 -5.24
CA VAL A 211 -6.75 14.24 -6.09
C VAL A 211 -7.19 13.72 -7.45
N ASP A 212 -6.93 14.50 -8.50
CA ASP A 212 -7.02 14.12 -9.89
C ASP A 212 -5.65 13.59 -10.33
N LEU A 213 -5.55 12.27 -10.44
CA LEU A 213 -4.32 11.54 -10.72
C LEU A 213 -3.92 11.67 -12.19
N GLU A 214 -4.89 11.85 -13.10
CA GLU A 214 -4.63 12.05 -14.53
C GLU A 214 -4.02 13.43 -14.78
N ASN A 215 -4.62 14.48 -14.21
CA ASN A 215 -4.17 15.86 -14.41
C ASN A 215 -3.12 16.30 -13.40
N MET A 216 -2.77 15.43 -12.43
CA MET A 216 -1.82 15.69 -11.35
C MET A 216 -2.19 16.95 -10.55
N VAL A 217 -3.48 17.08 -10.24
CA VAL A 217 -4.04 18.23 -9.50
C VAL A 217 -4.63 17.75 -8.19
N TYR A 218 -4.46 18.54 -7.11
CA TYR A 218 -5.15 18.26 -5.86
C TYR A 218 -5.79 19.51 -5.24
N THR A 219 -6.88 19.30 -4.53
CA THR A 219 -7.52 20.31 -3.69
C THR A 219 -7.50 19.87 -2.24
N PRO A 220 -6.79 20.58 -1.35
CA PRO A 220 -6.78 20.29 0.08
C PRO A 220 -7.91 21.01 0.82
N SER A 221 -8.38 20.39 1.90
CA SER A 221 -9.31 20.95 2.88
C SER A 221 -8.94 20.48 4.28
N PHE A 222 -9.13 21.33 5.27
CA PHE A 222 -8.85 21.02 6.66
C PHE A 222 -10.05 21.41 7.51
N ILE A 223 -10.41 20.53 8.44
CA ILE A 223 -11.58 20.64 9.32
C ILE A 223 -11.12 20.32 10.74
N GLU A 224 -11.46 21.17 11.69
CA GLU A 224 -11.26 20.97 13.12
C GLU A 224 -12.38 21.69 13.85
N ASP A 225 -13.16 20.95 14.64
CA ASP A 225 -14.40 21.44 15.25
C ASP A 225 -15.35 22.10 14.23
N THR A 226 -15.67 23.38 14.41
CA THR A 226 -16.46 24.19 13.48
C THR A 226 -15.61 24.97 12.48
N PHE A 227 -14.29 24.89 12.60
CA PHE A 227 -13.37 25.63 11.77
C PHE A 227 -13.05 24.84 10.50
N ARG A 228 -13.08 25.54 9.36
CA ARG A 228 -12.92 24.92 8.06
C ARG A 228 -12.22 25.83 7.07
N VAL A 229 -11.23 25.29 6.37
CA VAL A 229 -10.48 25.99 5.33
C VAL A 229 -10.13 25.07 4.18
N VAL A 230 -9.88 25.67 3.00
CA VAL A 230 -9.48 24.99 1.77
C VAL A 230 -8.22 25.61 1.18
N GLY A 231 -7.53 24.87 0.31
CA GLY A 231 -6.35 25.37 -0.39
C GLY A 231 -5.13 25.50 0.52
N LYS A 232 -4.33 26.56 0.30
CA LYS A 232 -3.03 26.72 0.96
C LYS A 232 -3.14 26.72 2.49
N GLU A 233 -4.15 27.39 3.03
CA GLU A 233 -4.35 27.48 4.48
C GLU A 233 -4.65 26.09 5.09
N ALA A 234 -5.36 25.22 4.36
CA ALA A 234 -5.60 23.85 4.81
C ALA A 234 -4.29 23.05 4.94
N VAL A 235 -3.38 23.23 3.99
CA VAL A 235 -2.05 22.59 4.04
C VAL A 235 -1.24 23.12 5.22
N GLU A 236 -1.18 24.45 5.39
CA GLU A 236 -0.43 25.07 6.50
C GLU A 236 -0.92 24.57 7.87
N ARG A 237 -2.25 24.42 8.05
CA ARG A 237 -2.81 23.87 9.28
C ARG A 237 -2.49 22.41 9.48
N PHE A 238 -2.62 21.59 8.44
CA PHE A 238 -2.27 20.17 8.49
C PHE A 238 -0.79 19.95 8.86
N LEU A 239 0.13 20.73 8.28
CA LEU A 239 1.57 20.59 8.55
C LEU A 239 1.94 20.96 10.00
N ASN A 240 1.14 21.80 10.65
CA ASN A 240 1.33 22.19 12.05
C ASN A 240 0.81 21.17 13.07
N LYS A 241 0.20 20.07 12.62
CA LYS A 241 -0.30 18.99 13.48
C LYS A 241 0.82 18.13 14.06
N GLN A 242 0.62 17.63 15.29
CA GLN A 242 1.68 17.03 16.13
C GLN A 242 1.37 15.62 16.63
N GLU A 243 0.44 14.92 16.00
CA GLU A 243 0.04 13.57 16.39
C GLU A 243 1.07 12.53 15.94
N ASP A 244 1.26 11.49 16.75
CA ASP A 244 2.16 10.38 16.41
C ASP A 244 1.62 9.54 15.25
N TYR A 245 0.29 9.34 15.22
CA TYR A 245 -0.38 8.48 14.25
C TYR A 245 -1.71 9.06 13.80
N VAL A 246 -2.04 8.80 12.54
CA VAL A 246 -3.29 9.19 11.91
C VAL A 246 -3.93 8.01 11.19
N THR A 247 -5.23 8.10 10.97
CA THR A 247 -5.94 7.18 10.07
C THR A 247 -5.97 7.79 8.68
N ILE A 248 -5.41 7.06 7.72
CA ILE A 248 -5.49 7.37 6.29
C ILE A 248 -6.58 6.51 5.68
N THR A 249 -7.52 7.13 4.98
CA THR A 249 -8.57 6.47 4.21
C THR A 249 -8.56 7.00 2.78
N ILE A 250 -8.59 6.12 1.79
CA ILE A 250 -8.58 6.46 0.37
C ILE A 250 -9.85 5.90 -0.28
N LEU A 251 -10.60 6.76 -0.94
CA LEU A 251 -11.87 6.46 -1.60
C LEU A 251 -11.78 6.81 -3.08
N THR A 252 -12.51 6.12 -3.94
CA THR A 252 -12.64 6.53 -5.35
C THR A 252 -13.60 7.71 -5.46
N MET A 253 -13.24 8.73 -6.25
CA MET A 253 -14.22 9.72 -6.69
C MET A 253 -14.93 9.12 -7.89
N GLN A 254 -16.06 8.45 -7.69
CA GLN A 254 -16.86 7.99 -8.83
C GLN A 254 -17.34 9.22 -9.61
N SER A 255 -16.99 9.25 -10.90
CA SER A 255 -17.64 10.10 -11.91
C SER A 255 -19.00 9.55 -12.27
#